data_AF-Q9KCG1-F1
#
_entry.id   AF-Q9KCG1-F1
#
_cell.length_a   1.000
_cell.length_b   1.000
_cell.length_c   1.000
_cell.angle_alpha   90.00
_cell.angle_beta   90.00
_cell.angle_gamma   90.00
#
_symmetry.space_group_name_H-M   'P 1'
#
loop_
_entity.id
_entity.type
_entity.pdbx_description
1 polymer ?
#
loop_
_entity_poly.entity_id
_entity_poly.type
_entity_poly.pdbx_seq_one_letter_code
_entity_poly.pdbx_strand_id
1 'polypeptide(L)'
;MGGKGATLFIKNRVTDVTYVMIEELIVRKEKWDKLEKQLRFWSVLGLAFLLLGIIHVIVLTTSTHTTYLLQLISGNQTFLFVLLGVALSFFQMQFVHKKAEKAETEYEELRKELVERSVELWDTEPLWQKRNETFQHLKDTFNINLYYK
;
A
#
# COMPACT_ATOMS: atom_id res chain seq x y z
N MET A 1 -10.34 -10.07 13.84
CA MET A 1 -9.97 -10.97 14.96
C MET A 1 -8.93 -12.04 14.58
N GLY A 2 -8.45 -12.15 13.33
CA GLY A 2 -7.51 -13.21 12.91
C GLY A 2 -6.01 -13.01 13.23
N GLY A 3 -5.55 -11.78 13.48
CA GLY A 3 -4.10 -11.50 13.60
C GLY A 3 -3.41 -12.08 14.85
N LYS A 4 -4.06 -12.05 16.02
CA LYS A 4 -3.45 -12.49 17.29
C LYS A 4 -3.29 -14.01 17.41
N GLY A 5 -4.20 -14.78 16.82
CA GLY A 5 -4.08 -16.24 16.77
C GLY A 5 -2.98 -16.69 15.80
N ALA A 6 -2.83 -15.98 14.68
CA ALA A 6 -1.82 -16.26 13.68
C ALA A 6 -0.39 -15.97 14.16
N THR A 7 -0.17 -14.92 14.96
CA THR A 7 1.14 -14.64 15.55
C THR A 7 1.48 -15.59 16.71
N LEU A 8 0.48 -15.99 17.52
CA LEU A 8 0.69 -16.97 18.59
C LEU A 8 1.13 -18.34 18.06
N PHE A 9 0.64 -18.74 16.88
CA PHE A 9 1.08 -19.97 16.20
C PHE A 9 2.57 -19.96 15.87
N ILE A 10 3.10 -18.82 15.41
CA ILE A 10 4.52 -18.66 15.06
C ILE A 10 5.38 -18.66 16.32
N LYS A 11 4.94 -17.96 17.38
CA LYS A 11 5.68 -17.83 18.65
C LYS A 11 6.09 -19.19 19.25
N ASN A 12 5.25 -20.20 19.15
CA ASN A 12 5.53 -21.53 19.71
C ASN A 12 6.50 -22.39 18.85
N ARG A 13 6.94 -21.90 17.69
CA ARG A 13 7.74 -22.67 16.71
C ARG A 13 9.09 -22.06 16.38
N VAL A 14 9.37 -20.85 16.86
CA VAL A 14 10.61 -20.12 16.60
C VAL A 14 11.18 -19.57 17.91
N THR A 15 12.46 -19.18 17.89
CA THR A 15 13.08 -18.49 19.03
C THR A 15 12.47 -17.10 19.21
N ASP A 16 12.59 -16.53 20.41
CA ASP A 16 12.05 -15.18 20.69
C ASP A 16 12.60 -14.11 19.74
N VAL A 17 13.89 -14.22 19.35
CA VAL A 17 14.52 -13.31 18.40
C VAL A 17 13.87 -13.42 17.02
N THR A 18 13.70 -14.65 16.51
CA THR A 18 13.05 -14.89 15.22
C THR A 18 11.58 -14.46 15.24
N TYR A 19 10.88 -14.64 16.36
CA TYR A 19 9.50 -14.17 16.53
C TYR A 19 9.40 -12.65 16.39
N VAL A 20 10.27 -11.89 17.07
CA VAL A 20 10.26 -10.42 17.02
C VAL A 20 10.51 -9.92 15.59
N MET A 21 11.46 -10.52 14.86
CA MET A 21 11.71 -10.12 13.48
C MET A 21 10.54 -10.45 12.54
N ILE A 22 9.88 -11.59 12.72
CA ILE A 22 8.69 -11.96 11.94
C ILE A 22 7.51 -11.03 12.28
N GLU A 23 7.30 -10.71 13.55
CA GLU A 23 6.26 -9.78 14.00
C GLU A 23 6.48 -8.39 13.39
N GLU A 24 7.72 -7.90 13.41
CA GLU A 24 8.08 -6.64 12.77
C GLU A 24 7.87 -6.69 11.25
N LEU A 25 8.21 -7.80 10.60
CA LEU A 25 7.97 -8.01 9.17
C LEU A 25 6.47 -7.92 8.83
N ILE A 26 5.61 -8.57 9.64
CA ILE A 26 4.15 -8.51 9.48
C ILE A 26 3.66 -7.07 9.64
N VAL A 27 4.10 -6.36 10.68
CA VAL A 27 3.69 -4.97 10.94
C VAL A 27 4.10 -4.04 9.78
N ARG A 28 5.31 -4.21 9.24
CA ARG A 28 5.80 -3.44 8.09
C ARG A 28 5.01 -3.77 6.82
N LYS A 29 4.69 -5.05 6.59
CA LYS A 29 3.84 -5.48 5.46
C LYS A 29 2.43 -4.87 5.55
N GLU A 30 1.79 -4.93 6.71
CA GLU A 30 0.47 -4.32 6.91
C GLU A 30 0.49 -2.80 6.69
N LYS A 31 1.55 -2.13 7.15
CA LYS A 31 1.73 -0.69 6.96
C LYS A 31 1.85 -0.34 5.47
N TRP A 32 2.64 -1.09 4.72
CA TRP A 32 2.75 -0.94 3.27
C TRP A 32 1.41 -1.20 2.57
N ASP A 33 0.71 -2.30 2.87
CA ASP A 33 -0.59 -2.64 2.27
C ASP A 33 -1.66 -1.57 2.55
N LYS A 34 -1.65 -0.98 3.74
CA LYS A 34 -2.55 0.14 4.08
C LYS A 34 -2.26 1.36 3.22
N LEU A 35 -0.98 1.70 3.01
CA LEU A 35 -0.57 2.83 2.17
C LEU A 35 -0.91 2.57 0.69
N GLU A 36 -0.71 1.35 0.21
CA GLU A 36 -1.06 0.96 -1.17
C GLU A 36 -2.57 1.03 -1.42
N LYS A 37 -3.39 0.60 -0.44
CA LYS A 37 -4.86 0.77 -0.47
C LYS A 37 -5.25 2.25 -0.50
N GLN A 38 -4.61 3.09 0.31
CA GLN A 38 -4.85 4.54 0.29
C GLN A 38 -4.46 5.15 -1.06
N LEU A 39 -3.33 4.74 -1.63
CA LEU A 39 -2.88 5.20 -2.94
C LEU A 39 -3.90 4.83 -4.03
N ARG A 40 -4.39 3.59 -4.05
CA ARG A 40 -5.47 3.16 -4.95
C ARG A 40 -6.73 4.01 -4.79
N PHE A 41 -7.15 4.27 -3.55
CA PHE A 41 -8.32 5.10 -3.28
C PHE A 41 -8.15 6.53 -3.83
N TRP A 42 -7.02 7.18 -3.56
CA TRP A 42 -6.74 8.54 -4.06
C TRP A 42 -6.60 8.58 -5.58
N SER A 43 -6.05 7.52 -6.19
CA SER A 43 -5.98 7.38 -7.66
C SER A 43 -7.37 7.30 -8.29
N VAL A 44 -8.25 6.44 -7.77
CA VAL A 44 -9.63 6.32 -8.25
C VAL A 44 -10.41 7.62 -8.03
N LEU A 45 -10.23 8.26 -6.87
CA LEU A 45 -10.87 9.54 -6.55
C LEU A 45 -10.42 10.65 -7.51
N GLY A 46 -9.10 10.74 -7.77
CA GLY A 46 -8.54 11.68 -8.73
C GLY A 46 -9.05 11.45 -10.16
N LEU A 47 -9.16 10.19 -10.58
CA LEU A 47 -9.74 9.83 -11.88
C LEU A 47 -11.22 10.22 -11.97
N ALA A 48 -12.01 10.01 -10.91
CA ALA A 48 -13.41 10.42 -10.85
C ALA A 48 -13.56 11.94 -11.00
N PHE A 49 -12.75 12.74 -10.30
CA PHE A 49 -12.76 14.20 -10.45
C PHE A 49 -12.35 14.64 -11.87
N LEU A 50 -11.37 13.99 -12.49
CA LEU A 50 -10.98 14.28 -13.87
C LEU A 50 -12.12 13.99 -14.85
N LEU A 51 -12.80 12.85 -14.71
CA LEU A 51 -13.96 12.51 -15.55
C LEU A 51 -15.10 13.50 -15.39
N LEU A 52 -15.41 13.91 -14.15
CA LEU A 52 -16.40 14.95 -13.88
C LEU A 52 -16.03 16.28 -14.54
N GLY A 53 -14.75 16.65 -14.51
CA GLY A 53 -14.24 17.84 -15.20
C GLY A 53 -14.42 17.78 -16.70
N ILE A 54 -14.10 16.63 -17.31
CA ILE A 54 -14.27 16.41 -18.76
C ILE A 54 -15.74 16.49 -19.15
N ILE A 55 -16.63 15.83 -18.41
CA ILE A 55 -18.08 15.88 -18.64
C ILE A 55 -18.59 17.32 -18.55
N HIS A 56 -18.15 18.05 -17.51
CA HIS A 56 -18.54 19.45 -17.31
C HIS A 56 -18.14 20.32 -18.49
N VAL A 57 -16.90 20.16 -18.98
CA VAL A 57 -16.41 20.88 -20.17
C VAL A 57 -17.22 20.51 -21.41
N ILE A 58 -17.50 19.22 -21.66
CA ILE A 58 -18.28 18.78 -22.81
C ILE A 58 -19.68 19.42 -22.79
N VAL A 59 -20.41 19.29 -21.69
CA VAL A 59 -21.76 19.85 -21.52
C VAL A 59 -21.77 21.36 -21.75
N LEU A 60 -20.77 22.05 -21.19
CA LEU A 60 -20.59 23.48 -21.40
C LEU A 60 -20.37 23.78 -22.88
N THR A 61 -19.42 23.14 -23.56
CA THR A 61 -19.07 23.42 -24.98
C THR A 61 -20.19 23.11 -25.97
N THR A 62 -21.11 22.20 -25.67
CA THR A 62 -22.28 21.93 -26.52
C THR A 62 -23.37 23.02 -26.40
N SER A 63 -23.35 23.82 -25.33
CA SER A 63 -24.42 24.77 -24.99
C SER A 63 -24.19 26.19 -25.52
N THR A 64 -22.95 26.68 -25.64
CA THR A 64 -22.67 28.04 -26.13
C THR A 64 -21.49 28.06 -27.10
N HIS A 65 -21.44 29.07 -27.98
CA HIS A 65 -20.36 29.24 -28.94
C HIS A 65 -19.48 30.42 -28.52
N THR A 66 -18.17 30.18 -28.53
CA THR A 66 -17.06 31.16 -28.49
C THR A 66 -16.79 31.86 -27.15
N THR A 67 -15.54 31.70 -26.66
CA THR A 67 -14.91 32.34 -25.48
C THR A 67 -15.00 31.61 -24.12
N TYR A 68 -14.56 30.34 -24.07
CA TYR A 68 -14.80 29.45 -22.91
C TYR A 68 -13.77 29.46 -21.79
N LEU A 69 -12.46 29.49 -22.06
CA LEU A 69 -11.47 29.16 -21.03
C LEU A 69 -11.43 30.19 -19.88
N LEU A 70 -11.53 31.48 -20.20
CA LEU A 70 -11.53 32.54 -19.19
C LEU A 70 -12.86 32.61 -18.40
N GLN A 71 -14.02 32.34 -19.03
CA GLN A 71 -15.31 32.27 -18.35
C GLN A 71 -15.48 31.00 -17.49
N LEU A 72 -14.89 29.88 -17.89
CA LEU A 72 -14.83 28.64 -17.10
C LEU A 72 -14.06 28.84 -15.80
N ILE A 73 -12.96 29.59 -15.86
CA ILE A 73 -12.09 29.87 -14.71
C ILE A 73 -12.67 31.01 -13.84
N SER A 74 -13.29 32.03 -14.42
CA SER A 74 -13.74 33.23 -13.68
C SER A 74 -15.17 33.17 -13.17
N GLY A 75 -16.06 32.39 -13.79
CA GLY A 75 -17.51 32.45 -13.52
C GLY A 75 -18.15 31.16 -13.02
N ASN A 76 -17.46 30.02 -13.07
CA ASN A 76 -18.06 28.72 -12.77
C ASN A 76 -17.48 28.08 -11.50
N GLN A 77 -18.16 28.30 -10.38
CA GLN A 77 -17.78 27.78 -9.06
C GLN A 77 -17.58 26.24 -9.08
N THR A 78 -18.33 25.51 -9.89
CA THR A 78 -18.22 24.05 -10.07
C THR A 78 -16.88 23.64 -10.69
N PHE A 79 -16.38 24.39 -11.68
CA PHE A 79 -15.11 24.09 -12.31
C PHE A 79 -13.93 24.29 -11.35
N LEU A 80 -13.97 25.35 -10.54
CA LEU A 80 -12.97 25.59 -9.49
C LEU A 80 -12.96 24.48 -8.45
N PHE A 81 -14.13 23.97 -8.04
CA PHE A 81 -14.20 22.82 -7.13
C PHE A 81 -13.61 21.55 -7.73
N VAL A 82 -13.87 21.26 -9.01
CA VAL A 82 -13.27 20.11 -9.69
C VAL A 82 -11.76 20.25 -9.78
N LEU A 83 -11.25 21.42 -10.18
CA LEU A 83 -9.83 21.68 -10.30
C LEU A 83 -9.12 21.55 -8.93
N LEU A 84 -9.73 22.07 -7.87
CA LEU A 84 -9.24 21.91 -6.51
C LEU A 84 -9.25 20.44 -6.08
N GLY A 85 -10.31 19.69 -6.39
CA GLY A 85 -10.42 18.26 -6.12
C GLY A 85 -9.34 17.43 -6.81
N VAL A 86 -9.04 17.73 -8.08
CA VAL A 86 -7.94 17.10 -8.83
C VAL A 86 -6.60 17.46 -8.21
N ALA A 87 -6.34 18.73 -7.92
CA ALA A 87 -5.08 19.19 -7.34
C ALA A 87 -4.81 18.56 -5.96
N LEU A 88 -5.83 18.52 -5.09
CA LEU A 88 -5.74 17.89 -3.77
C LEU A 88 -5.51 16.38 -3.88
N SER A 89 -6.23 15.69 -4.78
CA SER A 89 -6.07 14.26 -5.00
C SER A 89 -4.68 13.93 -5.51
N PHE A 90 -4.14 14.74 -6.44
CA PHE A 90 -2.79 14.58 -6.97
C PHE A 90 -1.72 14.81 -5.90
N PHE A 91 -1.86 15.87 -5.09
CA PHE A 91 -0.93 16.15 -4.01
C PHE A 91 -0.92 15.04 -2.96
N GLN A 92 -2.10 14.57 -2.55
CA GLN A 92 -2.23 13.43 -1.62
C GLN A 92 -1.65 12.15 -2.21
N MET A 93 -1.91 11.88 -3.49
CA MET A 93 -1.35 10.72 -4.19
C MET A 93 0.18 10.75 -4.15
N GLN A 94 0.81 11.87 -4.49
CA GLN A 94 2.27 12.03 -4.43
C GLN A 94 2.83 11.83 -3.02
N PHE A 95 2.16 12.38 -2.01
CA PHE A 95 2.59 12.25 -0.62
C PHE A 95 2.47 10.81 -0.10
N VAL A 96 1.34 10.14 -0.37
CA VAL A 96 1.12 8.75 0.01
C VAL A 96 2.05 7.81 -0.77
N HIS A 97 2.30 8.09 -2.05
CA HIS A 97 3.24 7.31 -2.88
C HIS A 97 4.64 7.28 -2.26
N LYS A 98 5.20 8.45 -1.90
CA LYS A 98 6.52 8.52 -1.25
C LYS A 98 6.57 7.74 0.06
N LYS A 99 5.49 7.75 0.84
CA LYS A 99 5.40 6.95 2.07
C LYS A 99 5.31 5.46 1.78
N ALA A 100 4.56 5.07 0.75
CA ALA A 100 4.42 3.68 0.33
C ALA A 100 5.76 3.12 -0.12
N GLU A 101 6.49 3.84 -0.97
CA GLU A 101 7.83 3.47 -1.46
C GLU A 101 8.83 3.28 -0.31
N LYS A 102 8.81 4.17 0.67
CA LYS A 102 9.64 4.02 1.89
C LYS A 102 9.25 2.77 2.67
N ALA A 103 7.95 2.55 2.90
CA ALA A 103 7.47 1.39 3.65
C ALA A 103 7.74 0.07 2.92
N GLU A 104 7.69 0.07 1.59
CA GLU A 104 8.05 -1.06 0.74
C GLU A 104 9.55 -1.38 0.87
N THR A 105 10.41 -0.35 0.81
CA THR A 105 11.85 -0.52 0.99
C THR A 105 12.18 -1.07 2.38
N GLU A 106 11.59 -0.49 3.45
CA GLU A 106 11.76 -0.95 4.84
C GLU A 106 11.28 -2.40 5.03
N TYR A 107 10.24 -2.83 4.30
CA TYR A 107 9.73 -4.19 4.31
C TYR A 107 10.65 -5.15 3.55
N GLU A 108 11.06 -4.81 2.32
CA GLU A 108 11.91 -5.66 1.49
C GLU A 108 13.32 -5.82 2.09
N GLU A 109 13.85 -4.79 2.73
CA GLU A 109 15.13 -4.87 3.44
C GLU A 109 15.07 -5.88 4.59
N LEU A 110 14.04 -5.78 5.45
CA LEU A 110 13.84 -6.73 6.55
C LEU A 110 13.55 -8.15 6.05
N ARG A 111 12.78 -8.27 4.97
CA ARG A 111 12.51 -9.55 4.32
C ARG A 111 13.81 -10.20 3.83
N LYS A 112 14.67 -9.44 3.18
CA LYS A 112 15.99 -9.90 2.70
C LYS A 112 16.89 -10.30 3.87
N GLU A 113 16.97 -9.47 4.91
CA GLU A 113 17.74 -9.79 6.11
C GLU A 113 17.26 -11.12 6.73
N LEU A 114 15.95 -11.32 6.85
CA LEU A 114 15.38 -12.54 7.40
C LEU A 114 15.66 -13.78 6.53
N VAL A 115 15.66 -13.63 5.20
CA VAL A 115 16.03 -14.72 4.27
C VAL A 115 17.52 -15.03 4.36
N GLU A 116 18.39 -14.03 4.42
CA GLU A 116 19.84 -14.22 4.54
C GLU A 116 20.23 -14.85 5.86
N ARG A 117 19.62 -14.39 6.96
CA ARG A 117 19.83 -14.95 8.30
C ARG A 117 18.99 -16.21 8.56
N SER A 118 18.22 -16.71 7.60
CA SER A 118 17.34 -17.87 7.80
C SER A 118 18.08 -19.14 8.21
N VAL A 119 19.36 -19.28 7.87
CA VAL A 119 20.19 -20.41 8.32
C VAL A 119 20.61 -20.25 9.79
N GLU A 120 20.86 -19.01 10.25
CA GLU A 120 21.19 -18.69 11.65
C GLU A 120 19.96 -18.77 12.57
N LEU A 121 18.80 -18.32 12.08
CA LEU A 121 17.56 -18.25 12.84
C LEU A 121 16.90 -19.61 13.05
N TRP A 122 17.23 -20.58 12.19
CA TRP A 122 16.80 -21.98 12.24
C TRP A 122 18.02 -22.89 12.31
N ASP A 123 18.91 -22.61 13.25
CA ASP A 123 20.20 -23.29 13.49
C ASP A 123 20.07 -24.75 13.93
N THR A 124 18.98 -25.08 14.62
CA THR A 124 18.73 -26.43 15.15
C THR A 124 17.83 -27.25 14.22
N GLU A 125 18.14 -28.54 14.09
CA GLU A 125 17.39 -29.52 13.30
C GLU A 125 15.86 -29.54 13.56
N PRO A 126 15.37 -29.50 14.81
CA PRO A 126 13.92 -29.39 15.08
C PRO A 126 13.30 -28.06 14.64
N LEU A 127 14.06 -26.96 14.64
CA LEU A 127 13.58 -25.68 14.11
C LEU A 127 13.55 -25.73 12.58
N TRP A 128 14.60 -26.25 11.95
CA TRP A 128 14.69 -26.36 10.49
C TRP A 128 13.51 -27.12 9.88
N GLN A 129 13.04 -28.20 10.53
CA GLN A 129 11.85 -28.92 10.08
C GLN A 129 10.57 -28.07 10.14
N LYS A 130 10.46 -27.17 11.13
CA LYS A 130 9.33 -26.24 11.30
C LYS A 130 9.42 -24.98 10.43
N ARG A 131 10.58 -24.74 9.79
CA ARG A 131 10.81 -23.57 8.92
C ARG A 131 9.81 -23.54 7.77
N ASN A 132 9.61 -24.66 7.07
CA ASN A 132 8.72 -24.71 5.92
C ASN A 132 7.27 -24.41 6.30
N GLU A 133 6.80 -24.95 7.43
CA GLU A 133 5.47 -24.64 7.97
C GLU A 133 5.32 -23.16 8.31
N THR A 134 6.34 -22.55 8.90
CA THR A 134 6.34 -21.12 9.25
C THR A 134 6.29 -20.24 7.99
N PHE A 135 7.05 -20.60 6.95
CA PHE A 135 7.09 -19.87 5.69
C PHE A 135 5.77 -19.99 4.93
N GLN A 136 5.19 -21.20 4.93
CA GLN A 136 3.89 -21.45 4.33
C GLN A 136 2.79 -20.66 5.05
N HIS A 137 2.80 -20.65 6.39
CA HIS A 137 1.84 -19.89 7.19
C HIS A 137 1.93 -18.37 6.94
N LEU A 138 3.15 -17.84 6.80
CA LEU A 138 3.38 -16.42 6.45
C LEU A 138 2.88 -16.08 5.04
N LYS A 139 3.09 -16.98 4.08
CA LYS A 139 2.58 -16.83 2.73
C LYS A 139 1.05 -16.87 2.68
N ASP A 140 0.43 -17.84 3.34
CA ASP A 140 -1.01 -18.06 3.26
C ASP A 140 -1.79 -17.02 4.08
N THR A 141 -1.27 -16.60 5.25
CA THR A 141 -1.99 -15.69 6.16
C THR A 141 -1.69 -14.22 5.88
N PHE A 142 -0.45 -13.89 5.54
CA PHE A 142 0.02 -12.50 5.40
C PHE A 142 0.49 -12.14 3.99
N ASN A 143 0.43 -13.07 3.04
CA ASN A 143 0.94 -12.90 1.68
C ASN A 143 2.42 -12.49 1.64
N ILE A 144 3.21 -13.01 2.59
CA ILE A 144 4.66 -12.78 2.70
C ILE A 144 5.38 -14.01 2.17
N ASN A 145 6.08 -13.87 1.05
CA ASN A 145 6.83 -14.97 0.45
C ASN A 145 8.31 -14.94 0.88
N LEU A 146 8.76 -15.96 1.61
CA LEU A 146 10.15 -16.09 2.07
C LEU A 146 10.97 -17.16 1.31
N TYR A 147 10.40 -17.76 0.25
CA TYR A 147 11.06 -18.81 -0.54
C TYR A 147 12.04 -18.29 -1.58
N TYR A 148 12.01 -17.00 -1.89
CA TYR A 148 12.80 -16.38 -2.96
C TYR A 148 13.56 -15.17 -2.44
N LYS A 149 14.77 -14.95 -2.96
CA LYS A 149 15.56 -13.73 -2.71
C LYS A 149 15.07 -12.59 -3.61
#